data_AF-A0A5R1NT38-F1
#
_entry.id   AF-A0A5R1NT38-F1
#
_cell.length_a   1.000
_cell.length_b   1.000
_cell.length_c   1.000
_cell.angle_alpha   90.00
_cell.angle_beta   90.00
_cell.angle_gamma   90.00
#
_symmetry.space_group_name_H-M   'P 1'
#
loop_
_entity.id
_entity.type
_entity.pdbx_description
1 polymer ?
#
loop_
_entity_poly.entity_id
_entity_poly.type
_entity_poly.pdbx_seq_one_letter_code
_entity_poly.pdbx_strand_id
1 'polypeptide(L)'
;MNSNPVWMSHLPIGLPHKNGDRLYGTSSGYAADLMAAGTPTVSSLFRKSITPSVSSIDIGDMLQVVFDGSFWWVSNADAVIGRLTWAASSRDHPDPRTGILPPLPDNGSLLVERVFVNSGAVVNLGGKVLPT
;
A
#
# COMPACT_ATOMS: atom_id res chain seq x y z
N MET A 1 19.99 32.11 16.39
CA MET A 1 19.26 30.92 16.87
C MET A 1 18.89 30.15 15.61
N ASN A 2 19.77 29.35 15.00
CA ASN A 2 20.21 27.99 15.39
C ASN A 2 19.06 27.19 16.04
N SER A 3 18.63 26.01 15.59
CA SER A 3 19.01 25.13 14.48
C SER A 3 17.89 24.09 14.34
N ASN A 4 17.58 23.63 13.13
CA ASN A 4 17.28 22.21 12.91
C ASN A 4 17.42 21.86 11.42
N PRO A 5 18.46 21.09 11.03
CA PRO A 5 18.51 20.46 9.72
C PRO A 5 17.96 19.03 9.88
N VAL A 6 16.77 18.75 9.32
CA VAL A 6 16.26 17.38 9.24
C VAL A 6 16.08 17.01 7.78
N TRP A 7 17.05 16.25 7.31
CA TRP A 7 17.07 15.36 6.16
C TRP A 7 15.69 14.91 5.66
N MET A 8 15.16 15.62 4.67
CA MET A 8 14.15 15.11 3.73
C MET A 8 14.72 15.20 2.31
N SER A 9 15.88 14.58 2.10
CA SER A 9 16.32 14.25 0.75
C SER A 9 15.58 13.00 0.30
N HIS A 10 14.56 13.17 -0.54
CA HIS A 10 14.25 12.36 -1.74
C HIS A 10 12.78 12.64 -2.18
N LEU A 11 12.58 13.71 -2.96
CA LEU A 11 11.43 13.82 -3.86
C LEU A 11 11.86 13.34 -5.26
N PRO A 12 10.95 12.76 -6.04
CA PRO A 12 10.26 13.62 -7.00
C PRO A 12 8.75 13.75 -6.74
N ILE A 13 8.31 14.99 -6.82
CA ILE A 13 6.94 15.47 -6.89
C ILE A 13 6.27 14.87 -8.13
N GLY A 14 5.21 14.08 -7.96
CA GLY A 14 4.41 13.58 -9.07
C GLY A 14 3.49 14.66 -9.63
N LEU A 15 3.59 14.92 -10.94
CA LEU A 15 2.59 15.71 -11.68
C LEU A 15 1.18 15.21 -11.34
N PRO A 16 0.18 16.10 -11.25
CA PRO A 16 -1.19 15.67 -11.01
C PRO A 16 -1.56 14.62 -12.06
N HIS A 17 -2.07 13.48 -11.59
CA HIS A 17 -2.73 12.53 -12.47
C HIS A 17 -3.91 13.22 -13.15
N LYS A 18 -4.44 12.67 -14.25
CA LYS A 18 -5.59 13.25 -14.97
C LYS A 18 -6.82 13.51 -14.07
N ASN A 19 -6.91 12.85 -12.93
CA ASN A 19 -7.96 13.01 -11.92
C ASN A 19 -7.61 14.01 -10.78
N GLY A 20 -6.46 14.68 -10.85
CA GLY A 20 -5.99 15.63 -9.84
C GLY A 20 -5.22 15.03 -8.66
N ASP A 21 -5.15 13.70 -8.54
CA ASP A 21 -4.41 13.03 -7.46
C ASP A 21 -2.90 13.20 -7.67
N ARG A 22 -2.15 13.35 -6.57
CA ARG A 22 -0.69 13.41 -6.55
C ARG A 22 -0.14 12.22 -5.78
N LEU A 23 0.85 11.54 -6.33
CA LEU A 23 1.53 10.43 -5.67
C LEU A 23 2.76 10.94 -4.91
N TYR A 24 2.86 10.55 -3.65
CA TYR A 24 4.02 10.74 -2.78
C TYR A 24 4.50 9.39 -2.27
N GLY A 25 5.81 9.15 -2.22
CA GLY A 25 6.35 7.91 -1.66
C GLY A 25 7.70 7.49 -2.22
N THR A 26 8.18 6.36 -1.73
CA THR A 26 9.41 5.71 -2.20
C THR A 26 9.06 4.48 -3.04
N SER A 27 9.78 4.28 -4.15
CA SER A 27 9.73 2.98 -4.82
C SER A 27 10.53 1.99 -3.99
N SER A 28 9.85 1.01 -3.42
CA SER A 28 10.51 -0.21 -2.97
C SER A 28 11.04 -0.98 -4.18
N GLY A 29 11.96 -1.92 -3.94
CA GLY A 29 12.62 -2.72 -4.98
C GLY A 29 11.67 -3.37 -5.99
N TYR A 30 12.21 -3.96 -7.05
CA TYR A 30 11.41 -4.56 -8.12
C TYR A 30 10.37 -5.53 -7.54
N ALA A 31 9.12 -5.40 -7.98
CA ALA A 31 8.00 -6.18 -7.46
C ALA A 31 8.24 -7.71 -7.56
N ALA A 32 8.98 -8.16 -8.58
CA ALA A 32 9.36 -9.56 -8.74
C ALA A 32 10.29 -10.05 -7.61
N ASP A 33 11.26 -9.24 -7.20
CA ASP A 33 12.20 -9.58 -6.12
C ASP A 33 11.47 -9.64 -4.77
N LEU A 34 10.55 -8.70 -4.54
CA LEU A 34 9.72 -8.66 -3.33
C LEU A 34 8.73 -9.83 -3.28
N MET A 35 8.15 -10.22 -4.43
CA MET A 35 7.32 -11.42 -4.54
C MET A 35 8.13 -12.70 -4.25
N ALA A 36 9.34 -12.82 -4.79
CA ALA A 36 10.23 -13.94 -4.50
C ALA A 36 10.63 -13.99 -3.01
N ALA A 37 10.72 -12.83 -2.36
CA ALA A 37 11.01 -12.69 -0.93
C ALA A 37 9.76 -12.84 -0.02
N GLY A 38 8.60 -13.23 -0.55
CA GLY A 38 7.40 -13.44 0.27
C GLY A 38 6.67 -12.15 0.70
N THR A 39 7.02 -11.00 0.11
CA THR A 39 6.56 -9.67 0.54
C THR A 39 5.80 -8.97 -0.60
N PRO A 40 4.55 -9.36 -0.90
CA PRO A 40 3.84 -8.85 -2.07
C PRO A 40 3.58 -7.34 -1.94
N THR A 41 3.71 -6.62 -3.05
CA THR A 41 3.43 -5.18 -3.10
C THR A 41 2.00 -4.90 -3.53
N VAL A 42 1.43 -3.82 -3.00
CA VAL A 42 0.16 -3.25 -3.45
C VAL A 42 0.40 -1.82 -3.95
N SER A 43 -0.03 -1.53 -5.17
CA SER A 43 0.11 -0.20 -5.78
C SER A 43 -0.86 0.80 -5.17
N SER A 44 -2.10 0.36 -4.95
CA SER A 44 -3.16 1.13 -4.30
C SER A 44 -4.25 0.21 -3.74
N LEU A 45 -5.04 0.73 -2.79
CA LEU A 45 -6.26 0.08 -2.32
C LEU A 45 -7.36 0.15 -3.39
N PHE A 46 -8.32 -0.78 -3.30
CA PHE A 46 -9.48 -0.82 -4.17
C PHE A 46 -10.36 0.43 -3.92
N ARG A 47 -10.35 1.36 -4.87
CA ARG A 47 -10.89 2.73 -4.71
C ARG A 47 -12.29 2.81 -4.10
N LYS A 48 -13.20 1.89 -4.46
CA LYS A 48 -14.60 1.90 -3.98
C LYS A 48 -14.76 1.44 -2.52
N SER A 49 -13.72 0.83 -1.94
CA SER A 49 -13.73 0.35 -0.56
C SER A 49 -13.07 1.31 0.44
N ILE A 50 -12.45 2.38 -0.06
CA ILE A 50 -11.68 3.30 0.77
C ILE A 50 -12.61 4.11 1.66
N THR A 51 -12.32 4.14 2.95
CA THR A 51 -13.08 4.89 3.94
C THR A 51 -12.45 6.27 4.19
N PRO A 52 -13.17 7.22 4.80
CA PRO A 52 -12.62 8.53 5.16
C PRO A 52 -11.39 8.47 6.09
N SER A 53 -11.25 7.39 6.87
CA SER A 53 -10.11 7.18 7.78
C SER A 53 -8.77 7.08 7.06
N VAL A 54 -8.74 6.87 5.74
CA VAL A 54 -7.50 6.92 4.95
C VAL A 54 -6.77 8.26 5.04
N SER A 55 -7.50 9.35 5.35
CA SER A 55 -6.96 10.70 5.42
C SER A 55 -5.98 10.92 6.58
N SER A 56 -6.01 10.06 7.60
CA SER A 56 -5.12 10.13 8.76
C SER A 56 -3.89 9.22 8.64
N ILE A 57 -3.64 8.64 7.47
CA ILE A 57 -2.57 7.66 7.28
C ILE A 57 -1.35 8.32 6.66
N ASP A 58 -0.19 8.06 7.23
CA ASP A 58 1.09 8.58 6.79
C ASP A 58 1.98 7.50 6.15
N ILE A 59 2.97 7.95 5.37
CA ILE A 59 4.03 7.07 4.88
C ILE A 59 4.84 6.58 6.10
N GLY A 60 5.07 5.27 6.16
CA GLY A 60 5.76 4.61 7.26
C GLY A 60 4.81 3.91 8.23
N ASP A 61 3.50 4.18 8.18
CA ASP A 61 2.52 3.51 9.03
C ASP A 61 2.46 2.01 8.75
N MET A 62 2.16 1.25 9.80
CA MET A 62 1.94 -0.18 9.73
C MET A 62 0.46 -0.48 9.96
N LEU A 63 -0.21 -1.02 8.93
CA LEU A 63 -1.65 -1.30 8.96
C LEU A 63 -1.88 -2.80 8.99
N GLN A 64 -2.85 -3.26 9.77
CA GLN A 64 -3.22 -4.67 9.81
C GLN A 64 -3.87 -5.08 8.49
N VAL A 65 -3.51 -6.27 7.99
CA VAL A 65 -4.12 -6.91 6.82
C VAL A 65 -4.75 -8.23 7.26
N VAL A 66 -6.04 -8.42 6.97
CA VAL A 66 -6.78 -9.65 7.31
C VAL A 66 -7.65 -10.09 6.14
N PHE A 67 -7.59 -11.39 5.82
CA PHE A 67 -8.46 -12.05 4.86
C PHE A 67 -9.77 -12.49 5.53
N ASP A 68 -10.92 -12.09 4.99
CA ASP A 68 -12.25 -12.44 5.53
C ASP A 68 -12.88 -13.68 4.86
N GLY A 69 -12.14 -14.37 3.99
CA GLY A 69 -12.66 -15.45 3.15
C GLY A 69 -13.00 -15.03 1.72
N SER A 70 -13.12 -13.73 1.45
CA SER A 70 -13.31 -13.17 0.10
C SER A 70 -12.26 -12.13 -0.25
N PHE A 71 -11.81 -11.35 0.73
CA PHE A 71 -11.13 -10.09 0.54
C PHE A 71 -10.10 -9.82 1.64
N TRP A 72 -9.00 -9.16 1.27
CA TRP A 72 -8.01 -8.65 2.23
C TRP A 72 -8.33 -7.22 2.64
N TRP A 73 -8.77 -7.05 3.88
CA TRP A 73 -9.06 -5.75 4.47
C TRP A 73 -7.85 -5.18 5.17
N VAL A 74 -7.68 -3.88 5.02
CA VAL A 74 -6.64 -3.08 5.65
C VAL A 74 -7.29 -2.22 6.73
N SER A 75 -6.77 -2.28 7.96
CA SER A 75 -7.25 -1.53 9.10
C SER A 75 -6.11 -0.98 9.95
N ASN A 76 -6.37 0.07 10.70
CA ASN A 76 -5.55 0.46 11.86
C ASN A 76 -6.31 0.07 13.15
N ALA A 77 -5.83 0.54 14.31
CA ALA A 77 -6.47 0.25 15.60
C ALA A 77 -7.90 0.82 15.71
N ASP A 78 -8.21 1.87 14.96
CA ASP A 78 -9.43 2.66 15.12
C ASP A 78 -10.49 2.34 14.05
N ALA A 79 -10.07 1.94 12.85
CA ALA A 79 -10.97 1.81 11.71
C ALA A 79 -10.42 0.93 10.57
N VAL A 80 -11.36 0.43 9.77
CA VAL A 80 -11.07 -0.11 8.43
C VAL A 80 -10.73 1.04 7.49
N ILE A 81 -9.64 0.91 6.75
CA ILE A 81 -9.15 1.89 5.76
C ILE A 81 -9.65 1.55 4.36
N GLY A 82 -9.68 0.26 4.02
CA GLY A 82 -10.18 -0.22 2.75
C GLY A 82 -9.70 -1.63 2.45
N ARG A 83 -9.82 -2.06 1.19
CA ARG A 83 -9.45 -3.40 0.74
C ARG A 83 -8.26 -3.37 -0.20
N LEU A 84 -7.38 -4.37 -0.13
CA LEU A 84 -6.37 -4.61 -1.15
C LEU A 84 -7.01 -4.89 -2.53
N THR A 85 -6.22 -4.70 -3.59
CA THR A 85 -6.63 -4.96 -4.99
C THR A 85 -6.42 -6.40 -5.43
N TRP A 86 -5.92 -7.27 -4.54
CA TRP A 86 -5.68 -8.68 -4.83
C TRP A 86 -7.00 -9.43 -5.07
N ALA A 87 -6.97 -10.36 -6.03
CA ALA A 87 -8.06 -11.28 -6.27
C ALA A 87 -7.84 -12.56 -5.48
N ALA A 88 -8.86 -13.05 -4.78
CA ALA A 88 -8.78 -14.31 -4.03
C ALA A 88 -8.41 -15.49 -4.95
N SER A 89 -8.87 -15.47 -6.20
CA SER A 89 -8.52 -16.48 -7.20
C SER A 89 -7.02 -16.52 -7.53
N SER A 90 -6.27 -15.45 -7.29
CA SER A 90 -4.81 -15.46 -7.51
C SER A 90 -4.05 -16.31 -6.50
N ARG A 91 -4.67 -16.73 -5.40
CA ARG A 91 -4.02 -17.55 -4.36
C ARG A 91 -3.57 -18.92 -4.88
N ASP A 92 -4.33 -19.50 -5.80
CA ASP A 92 -4.11 -20.86 -6.30
C ASP A 92 -3.55 -20.88 -7.73
N HIS A 93 -3.21 -19.70 -8.27
CA HIS A 93 -2.75 -19.54 -9.63
C HIS A 93 -1.38 -18.87 -9.67
N PRO A 94 -0.36 -19.51 -10.26
CA PRO A 94 0.92 -18.87 -10.50
C PRO A 94 0.75 -17.57 -11.29
N ASP A 95 1.51 -16.54 -10.92
CA ASP A 95 1.55 -15.30 -11.70
C ASP A 95 1.99 -15.63 -13.14
N PRO A 96 1.22 -15.28 -14.18
CA PRO A 96 1.53 -15.65 -15.56
C PRO A 96 2.88 -15.13 -16.09
N ARG A 97 3.45 -14.11 -15.45
CA ARG A 97 4.72 -13.49 -15.85
C ARG A 97 5.92 -14.17 -15.21
N THR A 98 5.77 -14.69 -13.99
CA THR A 98 6.89 -15.25 -13.21
C THR A 98 6.78 -16.76 -12.99
N GLY A 99 5.59 -17.34 -13.16
CA GLY A 99 5.31 -18.73 -12.82
C GLY A 99 5.34 -19.03 -11.31
N ILE A 100 5.45 -17.99 -10.47
CA ILE A 100 5.53 -18.13 -9.02
C ILE A 100 4.14 -17.92 -8.42
N LEU A 101 3.78 -18.78 -7.46
CA LEU A 101 2.56 -18.60 -6.69
C LEU A 101 2.71 -17.33 -5.82
N PRO A 102 1.82 -16.34 -5.95
CA PRO A 102 1.96 -15.11 -5.20
C PRO A 102 1.80 -15.37 -3.70
N PRO A 103 2.71 -14.86 -2.86
CA PRO A 103 2.66 -15.06 -1.42
C PRO A 103 1.58 -14.16 -0.81
N LEU A 104 0.31 -14.56 -0.88
CA LEU A 104 -0.83 -13.80 -0.36
C LEU A 104 -1.24 -14.36 1.02
N PRO A 105 -0.72 -13.82 2.14
CA PRO A 105 -1.01 -14.37 3.46
C PRO A 105 -2.43 -14.01 3.92
N ASP A 106 -3.04 -14.86 4.75
CA ASP A 106 -4.34 -14.55 5.34
C ASP A 106 -4.26 -13.40 6.35
N ASN A 107 -3.13 -13.26 7.04
CA ASN A 107 -2.86 -12.20 7.99
C ASN A 107 -1.49 -11.58 7.71
N GLY A 108 -1.39 -10.27 7.89
CA GLY A 108 -0.14 -9.58 7.74
C GLY A 108 -0.22 -8.12 8.15
N SER A 109 0.81 -7.38 7.79
CA SER A 109 0.87 -5.94 7.99
C SER A 109 1.31 -5.23 6.73
N LEU A 110 0.55 -4.23 6.30
CA LEU A 110 0.89 -3.34 5.20
C LEU A 110 1.76 -2.21 5.75
N LEU A 111 3.04 -2.20 5.39
CA LEU A 111 3.88 -1.03 5.54
C LEU A 111 3.53 -0.03 4.43
N VAL A 112 3.05 1.15 4.80
CA VAL A 112 2.70 2.22 3.86
C VAL A 112 3.98 2.86 3.34
N GLU A 113 4.20 2.78 2.03
CA GLU A 113 5.40 3.34 1.38
C GLU A 113 5.05 4.45 0.39
N ARG A 114 3.76 4.58 0.06
CA ARG A 114 3.25 5.60 -0.84
C ARG A 114 1.81 5.99 -0.51
N VAL A 115 1.49 7.26 -0.72
CA VAL A 115 0.16 7.83 -0.55
C VAL A 115 -0.25 8.64 -1.78
N PHE A 116 -1.53 8.61 -2.09
CA PHE A 116 -2.15 9.48 -3.08
C PHE A 116 -2.87 10.59 -2.35
N VAL A 117 -2.59 11.84 -2.73
CA VAL A 117 -3.13 13.03 -2.08
C VAL A 117 -3.96 13.82 -3.08
N ASN A 118 -5.13 14.27 -2.65
CA ASN A 118 -5.99 15.18 -3.39
C ASN A 118 -6.45 16.29 -2.44
N SER A 119 -6.41 17.54 -2.89
CA SER A 119 -6.80 18.70 -2.07
C SER A 119 -6.13 18.76 -0.69
N GLY A 120 -4.90 18.28 -0.59
CA GLY A 120 -4.12 18.27 0.66
C GLY A 120 -4.43 17.12 1.63
N ALA A 121 -5.36 16.22 1.29
CA ALA A 121 -5.69 15.04 2.10
C ALA A 121 -5.28 13.75 1.39
N VAL A 122 -4.85 12.75 2.15
CA VAL A 122 -4.64 11.40 1.64
C VAL A 122 -5.98 10.80 1.21
N VAL A 123 -6.02 10.22 0.01
CA VAL A 123 -7.22 9.62 -0.60
C VAL A 123 -7.02 8.16 -1.00
N ASN A 124 -5.77 7.67 -1.00
CA ASN A 124 -5.43 6.26 -1.22
C ASN A 124 -3.98 6.03 -0.77
N LEU A 125 -3.57 4.77 -0.63
CA LEU A 125 -2.24 4.38 -0.22
C LEU A 125 -1.82 3.05 -0.83
N GLY A 126 -0.52 2.79 -0.80
CA GLY A 126 0.05 1.51 -1.20
C GLY A 126 1.38 1.25 -0.47
N GLY A 127 1.95 0.09 -0.72
CA GLY A 127 3.16 -0.34 -0.02
C GLY A 127 3.40 -1.84 -0.16
N LYS A 128 3.95 -2.45 0.88
CA LYS A 128 4.29 -3.86 0.92
C LYS A 128 3.64 -4.57 2.10
N VAL A 129 3.18 -5.79 1.88
CA VAL A 129 2.56 -6.61 2.93
C VAL A 129 3.60 -7.58 3.49
N LEU A 130 3.78 -7.54 4.79
CA LEU A 130 4.63 -8.43 5.57
C LEU A 130 3.73 -9.51 6.21
N PRO A 131 3.94 -10.81 5.92
CA PRO A 131 3.22 -11.88 6.60
C PRO A 131 3.46 -11.86 8.12
N THR A 132 2.45 -12.25 8.90
CA THR A 132 2.54 -12.42 10.37
C THR A 132 2.12 -13.83 10.78
#